data_AF-A0ABD4RXM7-F1
#
_entry.id   AF-A0ABD4RXM7-F1
#
_cell.length_a   1.000
_cell.length_b   1.000
_cell.length_c   1.000
_cell.angle_alpha   90.00
_cell.angle_beta   90.00
_cell.angle_gamma   90.00
#
_symmetry.space_group_name_H-M   'P 1'
#
loop_
_entity.id
_entity.type
_entity.pdbx_description
1 polymer ?
#
loop_
_entity_poly.entity_id
_entity_poly.type
_entity_poly.pdbx_seq_one_letter_code
_entity_poly.pdbx_strand_id
1 'polypeptide(L)'
;MQKIPQAELKVMKFIWAKNDIVTSKELIEEMETSCNWKATTTLTLLSRLVNKRFLASQRIKRIKHYIILITNKEYKVFATKRFLEEIHSNSIESLIDALIDISEKK
;
A
#
# COMPACT_ATOMS: atom_id res chain seq x y z
N MET A 1 -9.90 6.55 5.41
CA MET A 1 -8.63 6.14 4.76
C MET A 1 -8.70 6.48 3.27
N GLN A 2 -7.59 6.91 2.65
CA GLN A 2 -7.56 7.22 1.22
C GLN A 2 -6.98 6.07 0.40
N LYS A 3 -7.40 5.93 -0.87
CA LYS A 3 -6.85 4.92 -1.78
C LYS A 3 -5.35 5.13 -1.95
N ILE A 4 -4.60 4.04 -1.88
CA ILE A 4 -3.17 4.06 -2.18
C ILE A 4 -3.03 3.90 -3.71
N PRO A 5 -2.58 4.93 -4.46
CA PRO A 5 -2.22 4.80 -5.88
C PRO A 5 -1.20 3.68 -6.09
N GLN A 6 -1.17 3.13 -7.31
CA GLN A 6 -0.33 1.97 -7.64
C GLN A 6 1.15 2.17 -7.27
N ALA A 7 1.69 3.37 -7.45
CA ALA A 7 3.07 3.69 -7.09
C ALA A 7 3.32 3.57 -5.57
N GLU A 8 2.44 4.17 -4.75
CA GLU A 8 2.54 4.07 -3.29
C GLU A 8 2.26 2.63 -2.80
N LEU A 9 1.43 1.88 -3.52
CA LEU A 9 1.10 0.49 -3.18
C LEU A 9 2.30 -0.43 -3.39
N LYS A 10 3.13 -0.20 -4.41
CA LYS A 10 4.38 -0.94 -4.59
C LYS A 10 5.32 -0.75 -3.40
N VAL A 11 5.46 0.49 -2.93
CA VAL A 11 6.22 0.80 -1.71
C VAL A 11 5.65 0.03 -0.53
N MET A 12 4.35 0.15 -0.27
CA MET A 12 3.70 -0.57 0.83
C MET A 12 3.85 -2.08 0.75
N LYS A 13 3.74 -2.68 -0.45
CA LYS A 13 3.95 -4.13 -0.67
C LYS A 13 5.34 -4.57 -0.26
N PHE A 14 6.38 -3.81 -0.60
CA PHE A 14 7.73 -4.12 -0.19
C PHE A 14 7.89 -4.06 1.33
N ILE A 15 7.36 -3.00 1.95
CA ILE A 15 7.42 -2.82 3.40
C ILE A 15 6.67 -3.95 4.12
N TRP A 16 5.48 -4.33 3.63
CA TRP A 16 4.72 -5.46 4.16
C TRP A 16 5.41 -6.80 3.95
N ALA A 17 6.12 -6.99 2.84
CA ALA A 17 6.89 -8.22 2.60
C ALA A 17 8.05 -8.35 3.59
N LYS A 18 8.67 -7.23 3.94
CA LYS A 18 9.74 -7.19 4.95
C LYS A 18 9.21 -7.37 6.37
N ASN A 19 7.98 -6.92 6.62
CA ASN A 19 7.26 -7.01 7.90
C ASN A 19 8.06 -6.49 9.11
N ASP A 20 8.98 -5.55 8.86
CA ASP A 20 9.92 -4.99 9.82
C ASP A 20 10.12 -3.48 9.59
N ILE A 21 10.89 -2.81 10.45
CA ILE A 21 11.17 -1.38 10.35
C ILE A 21 12.11 -1.16 9.18
N VAL A 22 11.63 -0.45 8.16
CA VAL A 22 12.42 -0.15 6.96
C VAL A 22 13.10 1.20 7.09
N THR A 23 14.36 1.28 6.66
CA THR A 23 15.06 2.57 6.58
C THR A 23 14.81 3.24 5.23
N SER A 24 14.94 4.57 5.17
CA SER A 24 14.87 5.30 3.89
C SER A 24 15.83 4.75 2.85
N LYS A 25 17.03 4.33 3.29
CA LYS A 25 18.10 3.89 2.38
C LYS A 25 17.71 2.58 1.70
N GLU A 26 17.25 1.60 2.47
CA GLU A 26 16.80 0.31 1.94
C GLU A 26 15.61 0.46 1.00
N LEU A 27 14.67 1.35 1.34
CA LEU A 27 13.55 1.67 0.47
C LEU A 27 13.99 2.30 -0.85
N ILE A 28 14.99 3.18 -0.83
CA ILE A 28 15.54 3.80 -2.04
C ILE A 28 16.23 2.73 -2.91
N GLU A 29 17.13 1.94 -2.32
CA GLU A 29 17.87 0.88 -3.04
C GLU A 29 16.91 -0.15 -3.66
N GLU A 30 15.89 -0.56 -2.92
CA GLU A 30 14.91 -1.51 -3.44
C GLU A 30 14.04 -0.89 -4.55
N MET A 31 13.54 0.33 -4.36
CA MET A 31 12.68 0.96 -5.38
C MET A 31 13.46 1.32 -6.64
N GLU A 32 14.75 1.62 -6.52
CA GLU A 32 15.65 1.78 -7.66
C GLU A 32 15.84 0.45 -8.39
N THR A 33 16.03 -0.66 -7.65
CA THR A 33 16.20 -2.00 -8.25
C THR A 33 14.92 -2.54 -8.89
N SER A 34 13.81 -2.51 -8.14
CA SER A 34 12.54 -3.11 -8.52
C SER A 34 11.69 -2.22 -9.45
N CYS A 35 11.82 -0.89 -9.35
CA CYS A 35 10.98 0.06 -10.09
C CYS A 35 11.76 1.12 -10.89
N ASN A 36 13.09 1.12 -10.84
CA ASN A 36 13.96 2.08 -11.53
C ASN A 36 13.62 3.54 -11.17
N TRP A 37 13.19 3.78 -9.93
CA TRP A 37 12.83 5.10 -9.43
C TRP A 37 14.03 5.81 -8.79
N LYS A 38 14.13 7.12 -9.05
CA LYS A 38 15.09 7.98 -8.34
C LYS A 38 14.74 8.06 -6.84
N ALA A 39 15.77 8.22 -6.01
CA ALA A 39 15.64 8.41 -4.56
C ALA A 39 14.61 9.50 -4.17
N THR A 40 14.57 10.60 -4.92
CA THR A 40 13.62 11.70 -4.69
C THR A 40 12.15 11.27 -4.88
N THR A 41 11.87 10.43 -5.87
CA THR A 41 10.53 9.88 -6.12
C THR A 41 10.08 9.03 -4.95
N THR A 42 10.93 8.09 -4.51
CA THR A 42 10.64 7.21 -3.36
C THR A 42 10.42 8.02 -2.08
N LEU A 43 11.27 9.02 -1.80
CA LEU A 43 11.10 9.91 -0.65
C LEU A 43 9.80 10.72 -0.69
N THR A 44 9.39 11.17 -1.87
CA THR A 44 8.12 11.89 -2.05
C THR A 44 6.93 10.98 -1.79
N LEU A 45 6.96 9.74 -2.31
CA LEU A 45 5.92 8.73 -2.06
C LEU A 45 5.85 8.35 -0.58
N LEU A 46 6.99 8.18 0.09
CA LEU A 46 7.05 7.90 1.52
C LEU A 46 6.46 9.04 2.35
N SER A 47 6.80 10.29 2.02
CA SER A 47 6.25 11.45 2.73
C SER A 47 4.73 11.55 2.54
N ARG A 48 4.20 11.22 1.36
CA ARG A 48 2.76 11.13 1.12
C ARG A 48 2.10 10.00 1.91
N LEU A 49 2.71 8.82 1.97
CA LEU A 49 2.24 7.69 2.79
C LEU A 49 2.22 8.03 4.29
N VAL A 50 3.23 8.77 4.77
CA VAL A 50 3.27 9.25 6.16
C VAL A 50 2.17 10.28 6.42
N ASN A 51 1.98 11.26 5.54
CA ASN A 51 0.89 12.23 5.65
C ASN A 51 -0.49 11.56 5.64
N LYS A 52 -0.65 10.48 4.86
CA LYS A 52 -1.88 9.67 4.83
C LYS A 52 -2.03 8.72 6.03
N ARG A 53 -1.10 8.75 6.99
CA ARG A 53 -1.05 7.88 8.19
C ARG A 53 -0.97 6.38 7.88
N PHE A 54 -0.41 6.02 6.73
CA PHE A 54 -0.13 4.63 6.38
C PHE A 54 1.19 4.13 6.99
N LEU A 55 2.15 5.04 7.12
CA LEU A 55 3.46 4.80 7.73
C LEU A 55 3.73 5.87 8.79
N ALA A 56 4.46 5.52 9.84
CA ALA A 56 5.04 6.50 10.75
C ALA A 56 6.52 6.66 10.43
N SER A 57 7.00 7.90 10.23
CA SER A 57 8.43 8.15 10.12
C SER A 57 9.01 8.48 11.49
N GLN A 58 10.04 7.75 11.92
CA GLN A 58 10.80 8.01 13.13
C GLN A 58 12.27 8.26 12.79
N ARG A 59 12.85 9.33 13.31
CA ARG A 59 14.27 9.64 13.09
C ARG A 59 15.10 9.10 14.23
N ILE A 60 15.93 8.09 13.97
CA ILE A 60 16.81 7.46 14.96
C ILE A 60 18.25 7.61 14.47
N LYS A 61 19.11 8.20 15.30
CA LYS A 61 20.57 8.33 15.06
C LYS A 61 20.96 8.70 13.61
N ARG A 62 20.37 9.79 13.09
CA ARG A 62 20.52 10.33 11.71
C ARG A 62 19.75 9.62 10.59
N ILE A 63 19.22 8.41 10.79
CA ILE A 63 18.49 7.67 9.75
C ILE A 63 16.97 7.78 10.01
N LYS A 64 16.21 8.02 8.94
CA LYS A 64 14.74 7.95 8.98
C LYS A 64 14.33 6.49 8.82
N HIS A 65 13.57 6.02 9.80
CA HIS A 65 12.94 4.73 9.87
C HIS A 65 11.46 4.90 9.59
N TYR A 66 10.85 3.97 8.87
CA TYR A 66 9.42 3.94 8.64
C TYR A 66 8.83 2.70 9.29
N ILE A 67 7.81 2.94 10.10
CA ILE A 67 7.08 1.93 10.86
C ILE A 67 5.72 1.76 10.18
N ILE A 68 5.34 0.51 9.95
CA ILE A 68 4.05 0.16 9.36
C ILE A 68 2.95 0.46 10.38
N LEU A 69 2.03 1.35 10.05
CA LEU A 69 0.83 1.60 10.87
C LEU A 69 -0.34 0.72 10.44
N ILE A 70 -0.48 0.50 9.13
CA ILE A 70 -1.56 -0.27 8.53
C ILE A 70 -1.00 -1.52 7.88
N THR A 71 -1.43 -2.69 8.33
CA THR A 71 -0.98 -3.98 7.77
C THR A 71 -1.62 -4.25 6.40
N ASN A 72 -1.03 -5.17 5.64
CA ASN A 72 -1.60 -5.58 4.35
C ASN A 72 -3.04 -6.10 4.49
N LYS A 73 -3.35 -6.81 5.58
CA LYS A 73 -4.69 -7.31 5.88
C LYS A 73 -5.67 -6.16 6.12
N GLU A 74 -5.33 -5.24 7.01
CA GLU A 74 -6.14 -4.04 7.29
C GLU A 74 -6.44 -3.24 6.01
N TYR A 75 -5.40 -3.01 5.19
CA TYR A 75 -5.58 -2.30 3.93
C TYR A 75 -6.46 -3.08 2.93
N LYS A 76 -6.30 -4.41 2.83
CA LYS A 76 -7.17 -5.25 1.99
C LYS A 76 -8.61 -5.17 2.42
N VAL A 77 -8.90 -5.33 3.72
CA VAL A 77 -10.27 -5.23 4.25
C VAL A 77 -10.86 -3.86 3.95
N PHE A 78 -10.09 -2.79 4.18
CA PHE A 78 -10.52 -1.43 3.86
C PHE A 78 -10.80 -1.25 2.35
N ALA A 79 -9.87 -1.69 1.49
CA ALA A 79 -10.01 -1.56 0.04
C ALA A 79 -11.18 -2.38 -0.51
N THR A 80 -11.37 -3.60 0.00
CA THR A 80 -12.49 -4.48 -0.35
C THR A 80 -13.81 -3.90 0.11
N LYS A 81 -13.90 -3.41 1.36
CA LYS A 81 -15.10 -2.76 1.88
C LYS A 81 -15.47 -1.54 1.04
N ARG A 82 -14.49 -0.68 0.76
CA ARG A 82 -14.71 0.49 -0.08
C ARG A 82 -15.13 0.12 -1.51
N PHE A 83 -14.51 -0.90 -2.10
CA PHE A 83 -14.88 -1.41 -3.43
C PHE A 83 -16.32 -1.96 -3.43
N LEU A 84 -16.69 -2.68 -2.38
CA LEU A 84 -18.06 -3.16 -2.18
C LEU A 84 -19.04 -2.00 -2.08
N GLU A 85 -18.71 -0.96 -1.31
CA GLU A 85 -19.55 0.24 -1.16
C GLU A 85 -19.67 1.05 -2.48
N GLU A 86 -18.56 1.29 -3.19
CA GLU A 86 -18.54 2.12 -4.41
C GLU A 86 -19.12 1.42 -5.64
N ILE A 87 -18.90 0.11 -5.80
CA ILE A 87 -19.25 -0.63 -7.02
C ILE A 87 -20.48 -1.51 -6.83
N HIS A 88 -20.62 -2.12 -5.65
CA HIS A 88 -21.67 -3.10 -5.36
C HIS A 88 -22.71 -2.58 -4.37
N SER A 89 -22.72 -1.27 -4.08
CA SER A 89 -23.65 -0.63 -3.14
C SER A 89 -23.74 -1.35 -1.79
N ASN A 90 -22.59 -1.83 -1.30
CA ASN A 90 -22.44 -2.59 -0.05
C ASN A 90 -23.14 -3.97 -0.05
N SER A 91 -23.51 -4.51 -1.23
CA SER A 91 -24.07 -5.85 -1.38
C SER A 91 -22.99 -6.88 -1.70
N ILE A 92 -22.78 -7.81 -0.76
CA ILE A 92 -21.87 -8.96 -0.93
C ILE A 92 -22.39 -9.90 -2.03
N GLU A 93 -23.72 -10.03 -2.16
CA GLU A 93 -24.35 -10.84 -3.20
C GLU A 93 -23.96 -10.33 -4.59
N SER A 94 -24.04 -9.02 -4.82
CA SER A 94 -23.62 -8.41 -6.09
C SER A 94 -22.14 -8.65 -6.42
N LEU A 95 -21.28 -8.74 -5.40
CA LEU A 95 -19.86 -9.07 -5.60
C LEU A 95 -19.66 -10.55 -5.94
N ILE A 96 -20.44 -11.45 -5.33
CA ILE A 96 -20.40 -12.89 -5.62
C ILE A 96 -20.94 -13.16 -7.03
N ASP A 97 -22.07 -12.57 -7.41
CA ASP A 97 -22.63 -12.66 -8.77
C ASP A 97 -21.61 -12.19 -9.83
N ALA A 98 -20.95 -11.06 -9.61
CA ALA A 98 -19.92 -10.57 -10.52
C ALA A 98 -18.71 -11.52 -10.61
N LEU A 99 -18.29 -12.13 -9.49
CA LEU A 99 -17.22 -13.12 -9.49
C LEU A 99 -17.62 -14.41 -10.21
N ILE A 100 -18.89 -14.83 -10.10
CA ILE A 100 -19.45 -15.98 -10.82
C ILE A 100 -19.48 -15.69 -12.33
N ASP A 101 -19.95 -14.52 -12.77
CA ASP A 101 -19.94 -14.14 -14.20
C ASP A 101 -18.52 -14.12 -14.79
N ILE A 102 -17.54 -13.66 -14.01
CA ILE A 102 -16.12 -13.70 -14.41
C ILE A 102 -15.60 -15.14 -14.49
N SER A 103 -16.06 -16.04 -13.62
CA SER A 103 -15.61 -17.43 -13.56
C SER A 103 -16.22 -18.31 -14.66
N GLU A 104 -17.43 -17.99 -15.14
CA GLU A 104 -18.13 -18.77 -16.18
C GLU A 104 -17.73 -18.41 -17.62
N LYS A 105 -17.05 -17.29 -17.84
CA LYS A 105 -16.57 -16.87 -19.17
C LYS A 105 -15.27 -17.56 -19.64
N LYS A 106 -15.05 -18.82 -19.26
CA LYS A 106 -13.87 -19.59 -19.68
C LYS A 106 -14.21 -20.71 -20.65
#